data_AF-A0A9D9HUC6-F1
#
_entry.id   AF-A0A9D9HUC6-F1
#
_cell.length_a   1.000
_cell.length_b   1.000
_cell.length_c   1.000
_cell.angle_alpha   90.00
_cell.angle_beta   90.00
_cell.angle_gamma   90.00
#
_symmetry.space_group_name_H-M   'P 1'
#
loop_
_entity.id
_entity.type
_entity.pdbx_description
1 polymer ?
#
loop_
_entity_poly.entity_id
_entity_poly.type
_entity_poly.pdbx_seq_one_letter_code
_entity_poly.pdbx_strand_id
1 'polypeptide(L)'
;MKRFFLMVVLPLLAIGALAQIQVPQLNEDTCFTFLLANDLGRNGYYDQKPIAELMGELAAEIDVEFVAAAGDVHHFEGIVSTQDPLWLTNYEQVYSHPELMIPWYPILGNHEYRGNTQAVIDYSKVSRRWEMPARYYTKEFNVNGKESVLLVFIDTPPLIDKYRED
;
A
#
# COMPACT_ATOMS: atom_id res chain seq x y z
N MET A 1 4.00 45.30 -51.42
CA MET A 1 3.11 44.51 -50.53
C MET A 1 3.88 43.31 -49.99
N LYS A 2 4.34 43.36 -48.74
CA LYS A 2 4.80 42.18 -47.99
C LYS A 2 4.32 42.38 -46.55
N ARG A 3 3.26 41.67 -46.16
CA ARG A 3 2.69 41.72 -44.82
C ARG A 3 3.51 40.78 -43.94
N PHE A 4 4.26 41.32 -42.98
CA PHE A 4 4.87 40.55 -41.90
C PHE A 4 3.75 40.12 -40.94
N PHE A 5 3.51 38.82 -40.84
CA PHE A 5 2.61 38.24 -39.84
C PHE A 5 3.43 38.02 -38.56
N LEU A 6 3.21 38.84 -37.54
CA LEU A 6 3.81 38.65 -36.22
C LEU A 6 2.93 37.63 -35.47
N MET A 7 3.36 36.36 -35.44
CA MET A 7 2.72 35.35 -34.60
C MET A 7 3.14 35.58 -33.15
N VAL A 8 2.28 36.20 -32.36
CA VAL A 8 2.43 36.26 -30.90
C VAL A 8 2.04 34.89 -30.36
N VAL A 9 3.03 34.09 -29.96
CA VAL A 9 2.81 32.87 -29.18
C VAL A 9 2.75 33.28 -27.71
N LEU A 10 1.55 33.35 -27.13
CA LEU A 10 1.42 33.44 -25.68
C LEU A 10 1.87 32.10 -25.07
N PRO A 11 2.83 32.07 -24.13
CA PRO A 11 3.05 30.88 -23.33
C PRO A 11 1.84 30.74 -22.40
N LEU A 12 1.04 29.69 -22.60
CA LEU A 12 0.11 29.23 -21.56
C LEU A 12 0.97 28.75 -20.39
N LEU A 13 1.17 29.60 -19.39
CA LEU A 13 1.58 29.18 -18.05
C LEU A 13 0.38 28.43 -17.45
N ALA A 14 0.28 27.13 -17.77
CA ALA A 14 -0.53 26.22 -17.01
C ALA A 14 0.13 26.09 -15.64
N ILE A 15 -0.28 26.95 -14.70
CA ILE A 15 0.00 26.74 -13.28
C ILE A 15 -0.88 25.56 -12.87
N GLY A 16 -0.39 24.35 -13.13
CA GLY A 16 -0.91 23.17 -12.47
C GLY A 16 -0.57 23.34 -11.00
N ALA A 17 -1.57 23.67 -10.18
CA ALA A 17 -1.44 23.54 -8.74
C ALA A 17 -1.29 22.05 -8.45
N LEU A 18 -0.04 21.58 -8.37
CA LEU A 18 0.25 20.31 -7.72
C LEU A 18 -0.17 20.51 -6.27
N ALA A 19 -1.23 19.80 -5.86
CA ALA A 19 -1.56 19.68 -4.45
C ALA A 19 -0.38 18.96 -3.81
N GLN A 20 0.57 19.72 -3.26
CA GLN A 20 1.60 19.14 -2.41
C GLN A 20 0.92 18.63 -1.16
N ILE A 21 1.21 17.39 -0.78
CA ILE A 21 0.81 16.88 0.53
C ILE A 21 1.44 17.83 1.55
N GLN A 22 0.61 18.56 2.29
CA GLN A 22 1.05 19.23 3.50
C GLN A 22 1.16 18.20 4.59
N VAL A 23 2.32 17.57 4.66
CA VAL A 23 2.69 16.70 5.78
C VAL A 23 3.01 17.60 6.98
N PRO A 24 2.37 17.40 8.15
CA PRO A 24 2.77 18.10 9.36
C PRO A 24 4.24 17.80 9.65
N GLN A 25 5.03 18.78 10.10
CA GLN A 25 6.36 18.45 10.60
C GLN A 25 6.22 17.58 11.83
N LEU A 26 6.61 16.32 11.68
CA LEU A 26 6.69 15.36 12.78
C LEU A 26 8.07 15.48 13.42
N ASN A 27 8.12 15.21 14.72
CA ASN A 27 9.38 15.09 15.42
C ASN A 27 9.82 13.62 15.34
N GLU A 28 10.74 13.33 14.42
CA GLU A 28 11.30 12.00 14.17
C GLU A 28 11.79 11.31 15.46
N ASP A 29 12.31 12.06 16.44
CA ASP A 29 12.79 11.50 17.72
C ASP A 29 11.66 11.00 18.64
N THR A 30 10.39 11.27 18.32
CA THR A 30 9.25 11.01 19.20
C THR A 30 8.02 10.42 18.51
N CYS A 31 7.96 10.45 17.18
CA CYS A 31 6.79 9.99 16.43
C CYS A 31 7.00 8.56 15.97
N PHE A 32 6.05 7.69 16.28
CA PHE A 32 5.96 6.35 15.72
C PHE A 32 4.94 6.37 14.59
N THR A 33 5.40 6.25 13.34
CA THR A 33 4.55 6.41 12.15
C THR A 33 4.44 5.10 11.38
N PHE A 34 3.27 4.86 10.81
CA PHE A 34 3.04 3.72 9.92
C PHE A 34 1.94 4.07 8.93
N LEU A 35 1.92 3.39 7.78
CA LEU A 35 0.85 3.53 6.80
C LEU A 35 -0.22 2.46 7.04
N LEU A 36 -1.50 2.84 6.99
CA LEU A 36 -2.63 1.93 6.91
C LEU A 36 -3.26 2.08 5.52
N ALA A 37 -3.29 1.00 4.76
CA ALA A 37 -3.86 1.00 3.42
C ALA A 37 -4.64 -0.30 3.13
N ASN A 38 -5.73 -0.21 2.39
CA ASN A 38 -6.61 -1.30 2.02
C ASN A 38 -6.93 -1.25 0.52
N ASP A 39 -7.51 -2.33 -0.01
CA ASP A 39 -7.99 -2.42 -1.39
C ASP A 39 -6.91 -2.11 -2.44
N LEU A 40 -5.70 -2.57 -2.13
CA LEU A 40 -4.48 -2.14 -2.79
C LEU A 40 -4.32 -2.72 -4.19
N GLY A 41 -4.82 -3.92 -4.50
CA GLY A 41 -4.46 -4.62 -5.74
C GLY A 41 -5.35 -4.32 -6.94
N ARG A 42 -4.84 -3.72 -8.01
CA ARG A 42 -5.58 -3.49 -9.26
C ARG A 42 -4.74 -3.64 -10.54
N ASN A 43 -3.68 -4.43 -10.52
CA ASN A 43 -2.72 -4.63 -11.62
C ASN A 43 -2.11 -3.31 -12.14
N GLY A 44 -1.96 -2.34 -11.25
CA GLY A 44 -1.48 -1.00 -11.54
C GLY A 44 -2.53 -0.01 -12.07
N TYR A 45 -3.79 -0.40 -12.22
CA TYR A 45 -4.90 0.45 -12.66
C TYR A 45 -5.56 1.20 -11.49
N TYR A 46 -6.51 2.10 -11.79
CA TYR A 46 -7.29 2.86 -10.80
C TYR A 46 -6.42 3.64 -9.81
N ASP A 47 -5.45 4.37 -10.34
CA ASP A 47 -4.48 5.17 -9.58
C ASP A 47 -3.61 4.38 -8.59
N GLN A 48 -3.61 3.04 -8.64
CA GLN A 48 -2.79 2.22 -7.77
C GLN A 48 -1.30 2.60 -7.85
N LYS A 49 -0.75 2.79 -9.06
CA LYS A 49 0.65 3.20 -9.25
C LYS A 49 0.93 4.63 -8.73
N PRO A 50 0.17 5.66 -9.13
CA PRO A 50 0.31 7.00 -8.54
C PRO A 50 0.22 7.02 -7.01
N ILE A 51 -0.71 6.26 -6.41
CA ILE A 51 -0.86 6.15 -4.96
C ILE A 51 0.35 5.44 -4.35
N ALA A 52 0.86 4.36 -4.98
CA ALA A 52 2.04 3.66 -4.49
C ALA A 52 3.30 4.55 -4.50
N GLU A 53 3.47 5.38 -5.52
CA GLU A 53 4.55 6.38 -5.54
C GLU A 53 4.38 7.40 -4.41
N LEU A 54 3.16 7.92 -4.23
CA LEU A 54 2.83 8.87 -3.18
C LEU A 54 3.03 8.31 -1.77
N MET A 55 2.72 7.03 -1.56
CA MET A 55 3.03 6.30 -0.33
C MET A 55 4.54 6.28 -0.06
N GLY A 56 5.34 6.10 -1.11
CA GLY A 56 6.80 6.10 -1.03
C GLY A 56 7.39 7.48 -0.72
N GLU A 57 6.90 8.53 -1.39
CA GLU A 57 7.26 9.92 -1.11
C GLU A 57 6.89 10.32 0.31
N LEU A 58 5.69 9.94 0.77
CA LEU A 58 5.27 10.18 2.15
C LEU A 58 6.17 9.43 3.13
N ALA A 59 6.52 8.17 2.84
CA ALA A 59 7.39 7.38 3.69
C ALA A 59 8.80 7.98 3.85
N ALA A 60 9.34 8.57 2.79
CA ALA A 60 10.60 9.32 2.82
C ALA A 60 10.54 10.52 3.79
N GLU A 61 9.36 11.13 3.90
CA GLU A 61 9.19 12.42 4.57
C GLU A 61 8.84 12.30 6.05
N ILE A 62 8.34 11.15 6.50
CA ILE A 62 7.89 10.94 7.89
C ILE A 62 8.44 9.69 8.57
N ASP A 63 9.43 9.05 7.96
CA ASP A 63 10.09 7.84 8.48
C ASP A 63 9.09 6.73 8.86
N VAL A 64 8.42 6.17 7.85
CA VAL A 64 7.39 5.14 8.05
C VAL A 64 8.02 3.81 8.46
N GLU A 65 7.62 3.29 9.62
CA GLU A 65 8.19 2.06 10.21
C GLU A 65 7.69 0.78 9.53
N PHE A 66 6.43 0.77 9.08
CA PHE A 66 5.80 -0.36 8.39
C PHE A 66 4.53 0.05 7.64
N VAL A 67 4.01 -0.88 6.84
CA VAL A 67 2.68 -0.78 6.21
C VAL A 67 1.74 -1.84 6.80
N ALA A 68 0.63 -1.42 7.40
CA ALA A 68 -0.50 -2.28 7.71
C ALA A 68 -1.40 -2.39 6.47
N ALA A 69 -1.40 -3.54 5.81
CA ALA A 69 -2.19 -3.80 4.61
C ALA A 69 -3.51 -4.49 4.96
N ALA A 70 -4.58 -3.72 5.06
CA ALA A 70 -5.88 -4.14 5.57
C ALA A 70 -6.75 -4.87 4.52
N GLY A 71 -6.17 -5.86 3.83
CA GLY A 71 -6.89 -6.75 2.91
C GLY A 71 -7.01 -6.25 1.47
N ASP A 72 -7.43 -7.16 0.59
CA ASP A 72 -7.71 -6.94 -0.83
C ASP A 72 -6.50 -6.39 -1.61
N VAL A 73 -5.32 -6.95 -1.31
CA VAL A 73 -4.07 -6.72 -2.05
C VAL A 73 -4.09 -7.42 -3.41
N HIS A 74 -4.95 -8.43 -3.61
CA HIS A 74 -5.10 -9.16 -4.87
C HIS A 74 -6.57 -9.22 -5.30
N HIS A 75 -7.01 -8.23 -6.06
CA HIS A 75 -8.31 -8.30 -6.71
C HIS A 75 -8.29 -9.08 -8.03
N PHE A 76 -9.40 -9.66 -8.48
CA PHE A 76 -10.68 -9.85 -7.76
C PHE A 76 -10.84 -11.27 -7.21
N GLU A 77 -10.04 -12.22 -7.69
CA GLU A 77 -10.20 -13.64 -7.38
C GLU A 77 -9.05 -14.16 -6.50
N GLY A 78 -8.35 -13.25 -5.83
CA GLY A 78 -7.16 -13.57 -5.04
C GLY A 78 -6.02 -14.10 -5.91
N ILE A 79 -5.15 -14.88 -5.29
CA ILE A 79 -4.04 -15.60 -5.93
C ILE A 79 -4.27 -17.10 -5.81
N VAL A 80 -3.68 -17.91 -6.69
CA VAL A 80 -3.78 -19.38 -6.58
C VAL A 80 -2.56 -20.04 -5.94
N SER A 81 -1.41 -19.35 -5.92
CA SER A 81 -0.16 -19.86 -5.35
C SER A 81 0.84 -18.75 -5.01
N THR A 82 1.93 -19.08 -4.33
CA THR A 82 3.06 -18.18 -4.09
C THR A 82 3.84 -17.79 -5.36
N GLN A 83 3.58 -18.46 -6.48
CA GLN A 83 4.19 -18.20 -7.79
C GLN A 83 3.20 -17.51 -8.75
N ASP A 84 2.03 -17.14 -8.25
CA ASP A 84 1.03 -16.42 -9.05
C ASP A 84 1.63 -15.08 -9.54
N PRO A 85 1.60 -14.77 -10.85
CA PRO A 85 2.14 -13.53 -11.38
C PRO A 85 1.47 -12.28 -10.80
N LEU A 86 0.29 -12.40 -10.21
CA LEU A 86 -0.38 -11.28 -9.54
C LEU A 86 0.43 -10.71 -8.38
N TRP A 87 1.35 -11.47 -7.76
CA TRP A 87 2.30 -10.90 -6.80
C TRP A 87 3.15 -9.79 -7.40
N LEU A 88 3.59 -9.96 -8.65
CA LEU A 88 4.40 -8.94 -9.33
C LEU A 88 3.54 -7.74 -9.71
N THR A 89 2.37 -7.98 -10.31
CA THR A 89 1.57 -6.92 -10.93
C THR A 89 0.66 -6.18 -9.97
N ASN A 90 0.30 -6.77 -8.82
CA ASN A 90 -0.46 -6.10 -7.76
C ASN A 90 0.41 -5.58 -6.63
N TYR A 91 1.58 -6.17 -6.36
CA TYR A 91 2.36 -5.85 -5.17
C TYR A 91 3.81 -5.44 -5.47
N GLU A 92 4.66 -6.37 -5.94
CA GLU A 92 6.11 -6.15 -5.96
C GLU A 92 6.55 -5.05 -6.92
N GLN A 93 5.96 -4.99 -8.13
CA GLN A 93 6.30 -3.95 -9.12
C GLN A 93 5.49 -2.67 -8.95
N VAL A 94 4.50 -2.67 -8.06
CA VAL A 94 3.67 -1.49 -7.81
C VAL A 94 4.20 -0.71 -6.62
N TYR A 95 4.41 -1.37 -5.48
CA TYR A 95 4.96 -0.77 -4.27
C TYR A 95 6.48 -0.93 -4.24
N SER A 96 7.15 -0.46 -5.29
CA SER A 96 8.59 -0.66 -5.53
C SER A 96 9.46 0.52 -5.08
N HIS A 97 8.87 1.58 -4.52
CA HIS A 97 9.63 2.73 -4.01
C HIS A 97 10.61 2.27 -2.91
N PRO A 98 11.86 2.79 -2.86
CA PRO A 98 12.86 2.37 -1.87
C PRO A 98 12.38 2.44 -0.42
N GLU A 99 11.67 3.51 -0.05
CA GLU A 99 11.10 3.70 1.30
C GLU A 99 9.93 2.76 1.63
N LEU A 100 9.45 1.97 0.66
CA LEU A 100 8.46 0.91 0.89
C LEU A 100 9.09 -0.48 1.00
N MET A 101 10.43 -0.57 1.06
CA MET A 101 11.20 -1.79 1.36
C MET A 101 11.28 -2.09 2.86
N ILE A 102 10.26 -1.67 3.60
CA ILE A 102 10.02 -1.86 5.03
C ILE A 102 9.05 -3.04 5.26
N PRO A 103 8.81 -3.50 6.50
CA PRO A 103 7.83 -4.55 6.78
C PRO A 103 6.40 -4.17 6.36
N TRP A 104 5.68 -5.15 5.83
CA TRP A 104 4.26 -5.11 5.51
C TRP A 104 3.55 -6.16 6.37
N TYR A 105 2.51 -5.74 7.07
CA TYR A 105 1.66 -6.58 7.92
C TYR A 105 0.27 -6.68 7.30
N PRO A 106 -0.01 -7.75 6.53
CA PRO A 106 -1.26 -7.88 5.80
C PRO A 106 -2.28 -8.78 6.50
N ILE A 107 -3.56 -8.49 6.26
CA ILE A 107 -4.68 -9.39 6.53
C ILE A 107 -5.39 -9.77 5.24
N LEU A 108 -6.30 -10.74 5.32
CA LEU A 108 -7.11 -11.19 4.19
C LEU A 108 -8.34 -10.29 4.05
N GLY A 109 -8.60 -9.82 2.83
CA GLY A 109 -9.89 -9.29 2.43
C GLY A 109 -10.75 -10.37 1.76
N ASN A 110 -11.96 -10.00 1.34
CA ASN A 110 -12.87 -10.95 0.70
C ASN A 110 -12.37 -11.44 -0.67
N HIS A 111 -11.55 -10.66 -1.37
CA HIS A 111 -11.00 -11.08 -2.65
C HIS A 111 -9.94 -12.18 -2.50
N GLU A 112 -9.13 -12.14 -1.43
CA GLU A 112 -8.20 -13.25 -1.15
C GLU A 112 -8.91 -14.58 -0.86
N TYR A 113 -10.13 -14.54 -0.31
CA TYR A 113 -10.94 -15.74 0.00
C TYR A 113 -11.47 -16.47 -1.24
N ARG A 114 -11.51 -15.80 -2.40
CA ARG A 114 -11.86 -16.44 -3.68
C ARG A 114 -10.71 -17.22 -4.30
N GLY A 115 -9.49 -16.99 -3.79
CA GLY A 115 -8.29 -17.71 -4.17
C GLY A 115 -7.79 -18.63 -3.06
N ASN A 116 -6.47 -18.72 -2.94
CA ASN A 116 -5.77 -19.53 -1.96
C ASN A 116 -5.23 -18.65 -0.84
N THR A 117 -6.00 -18.50 0.24
CA THR A 117 -5.59 -17.73 1.43
C THR A 117 -4.30 -18.24 2.06
N GLN A 118 -4.02 -19.54 1.97
CA GLN A 118 -2.77 -20.11 2.50
C GLN A 118 -1.56 -19.65 1.69
N ALA A 119 -1.70 -19.44 0.38
CA ALA A 119 -0.63 -18.90 -0.44
C ALA A 119 -0.28 -17.45 -0.07
N VAL A 120 -1.26 -16.67 0.41
CA VAL A 120 -1.03 -15.29 0.89
C VAL A 120 -0.18 -15.29 2.16
N ILE A 121 -0.47 -16.21 3.07
CA ILE A 121 0.31 -16.44 4.30
C ILE A 121 1.72 -16.96 3.95
N ASP A 122 1.80 -17.99 3.09
CA ASP A 122 3.06 -18.63 2.72
C ASP A 122 3.99 -17.71 1.91
N TYR A 123 3.50 -16.63 1.34
CA TYR A 123 4.33 -15.65 0.65
C TYR A 123 5.32 -14.94 1.59
N SER A 124 5.11 -15.00 2.92
CA SER A 124 6.13 -14.60 3.90
C SER A 124 7.43 -15.42 3.83
N LYS A 125 7.41 -16.57 3.15
CA LYS A 125 8.61 -17.37 2.87
C LYS A 125 9.30 -16.95 1.56
N VAL A 126 8.65 -16.10 0.75
CA VAL A 126 9.13 -15.64 -0.55
C VAL A 126 9.62 -14.19 -0.46
N SER A 127 8.79 -13.28 0.05
CA SER A 127 9.12 -11.85 0.14
C SER A 127 9.52 -11.47 1.56
N ARG A 128 10.71 -10.90 1.71
CA ARG A 128 11.27 -10.52 3.02
C ARG A 128 10.48 -9.44 3.74
N ARG A 129 9.75 -8.61 2.99
CA ARG A 129 8.93 -7.53 3.54
C ARG A 129 7.49 -7.96 3.82
N TRP A 130 7.06 -9.13 3.35
CA TRP A 130 5.70 -9.60 3.59
C TRP A 130 5.63 -10.42 4.87
N GLU A 131 5.03 -9.90 5.93
CA GLU A 131 5.00 -10.53 7.25
C GLU A 131 3.58 -10.87 7.70
N MET A 132 3.12 -12.06 7.34
CA MET A 132 1.81 -12.60 7.68
C MET A 132 1.94 -13.98 8.34
N PRO A 133 2.14 -14.05 9.66
CA PRO A 133 2.41 -15.31 10.34
C PRO A 133 1.19 -16.24 10.43
N ALA A 134 -0.02 -15.68 10.35
CA ALA A 134 -1.29 -16.38 10.45
C ALA A 134 -2.42 -15.52 9.86
N ARG A 135 -3.63 -16.09 9.79
CA ARG A 135 -4.84 -15.36 9.35
C ARG A 135 -5.18 -14.16 10.23
N TYR A 136 -4.98 -14.31 11.52
CA TYR A 136 -5.11 -13.27 12.52
C TYR A 136 -3.91 -13.34 13.45
N TYR A 137 -3.43 -12.18 13.88
CA TYR A 137 -2.22 -12.09 14.70
C TYR A 137 -2.14 -10.73 15.37
N THR A 138 -1.14 -10.55 16.22
CA THR A 138 -0.86 -9.27 16.86
C THR A 138 0.58 -8.85 16.58
N LYS A 139 0.80 -7.54 16.57
CA LYS A 139 2.15 -6.95 16.61
C LYS A 139 2.19 -5.94 17.75
N GLU A 140 3.22 -6.03 18.56
CA GLU A 140 3.47 -5.10 19.66
C GLU A 140 4.70 -4.27 19.32
N PHE A 141 4.59 -2.96 19.49
CA PHE A 141 5.66 -2.01 19.22
C PHE A 141 5.96 -1.17 20.45
N ASN A 142 7.23 -0.97 20.75
CA ASN A 142 7.66 -0.06 21.79
C ASN A 142 7.82 1.35 21.18
N VAL A 143 7.06 2.31 21.69
CA VAL A 143 7.10 3.71 21.26
C VAL A 143 7.96 4.49 22.25
N ASN A 144 9.07 5.03 21.76
CA ASN A 144 10.03 5.86 22.52
C ASN A 144 10.54 5.24 23.83
N GLY A 145 10.53 3.90 23.94
CA GLY A 145 10.95 3.16 25.13
C GLY A 145 10.11 3.39 26.39
N LYS A 146 8.91 4.00 26.26
CA LYS A 146 8.03 4.34 27.40
C LYS A 146 6.62 3.79 27.26
N GLU A 147 6.14 3.67 26.03
CA GLU A 147 4.78 3.25 25.72
C GLU A 147 4.81 2.02 24.80
N SER A 148 3.73 1.25 24.82
CA SER A 148 3.55 0.12 23.90
C SER A 148 2.26 0.27 23.11
N VAL A 149 2.32 -0.08 21.83
CA VAL A 149 1.18 -0.12 20.92
C VAL A 149 0.95 -1.57 20.51
N LEU A 150 -0.25 -2.08 20.79
CA LEU A 150 -0.71 -3.39 20.32
C LEU A 150 -1.63 -3.21 19.11
N LEU A 151 -1.19 -3.69 17.96
CA LEU A 151 -2.04 -3.84 16.78
C LEU A 151 -2.60 -5.25 16.72
N VAL A 152 -3.93 -5.35 16.53
CA VAL A 152 -4.66 -6.61 16.40
C VAL A 152 -5.17 -6.74 14.97
N PHE A 153 -4.60 -7.69 14.24
CA PHE A 153 -4.91 -7.98 12.84
C PHE A 153 -5.96 -9.09 12.79
N ILE A 154 -7.18 -8.76 12.34
CA ILE A 154 -8.35 -9.65 12.41
C ILE A 154 -8.77 -10.09 11.00
N ASP A 155 -8.96 -11.39 10.84
CA ASP A 155 -9.53 -12.01 9.64
C ASP A 155 -11.06 -11.90 9.66
N THR A 156 -11.59 -10.88 8.99
CA THR A 156 -13.02 -10.55 9.05
C THR A 156 -13.91 -11.34 8.09
N PRO A 157 -13.48 -11.77 6.87
CA PRO A 157 -14.38 -12.49 5.96
C PRO A 157 -15.08 -13.72 6.56
N PRO A 158 -14.41 -14.59 7.35
CA PRO A 158 -15.08 -15.71 8.01
C PRO A 158 -16.15 -15.30 9.03
N LEU A 159 -16.17 -14.05 9.50
CA LEU A 159 -17.10 -13.54 10.50
C LEU A 159 -18.37 -12.93 9.88
N ILE A 160 -18.42 -12.81 8.54
CA ILE A 160 -19.50 -12.16 7.80
C ILE A 160 -20.21 -13.21 6.95
N ASP A 161 -21.48 -13.48 7.22
CA ASP A 161 -22.23 -14.55 6.55
C ASP A 161 -22.25 -14.41 5.03
N LYS A 162 -22.37 -13.17 4.52
CA LYS A 162 -22.35 -12.87 3.08
C LYS A 162 -21.15 -13.49 2.36
N TYR A 163 -19.97 -13.51 2.97
CA TYR A 163 -18.74 -14.01 2.32
C TYR A 163 -18.55 -15.52 2.45
N ARG A 164 -19.46 -16.23 3.12
CA ARG A 164 -19.44 -17.70 3.20
C ARG A 164 -20.24 -18.35 2.08
N GLU A 165 -21.09 -17.58 1.42
CA GLU A 165 -22.02 -18.04 0.37
C GLU A 165 -21.53 -17.68 -1.05
N ASP A 166 -20.50 -16.84 -1.15
CA ASP A 166 -19.79 -16.43 -2.38
C ASP A 166 -18.73 -17.47 -2.79
#